data_AF-A0AAE4VF40-F1
#
_entry.id   AF-A0AAE4VF40-F1
#
_cell.length_a   1.000
_cell.length_b   1.000
_cell.length_c   1.000
_cell.angle_alpha   90.00
_cell.angle_beta   90.00
_cell.angle_gamma   90.00
#
_symmetry.space_group_name_H-M   'P 1'
#
loop_
_entity.id
_entity.type
_entity.pdbx_description
1 polymer ?
#
loop_
_entity_poly.entity_id
_entity_poly.type
_entity_poly.pdbx_seq_one_letter_code
_entity_poly.pdbx_strand_id
1 'polypeptide(L)'
;MPSDAARLEAIGATEAEVAFGGRKIVVPLALERWPLQLIREARWVEAVDVLLAGQSIGIPDPVIDDYRNMSELMARAVGVGRLPETPAAPDQWFGGVPTLLRLLDHYEEDVELDLRRVNVDYLDRFRGTLTLRQVWVCVRRSQPTSAIALADNDGRHVWTEPDYIAASVYQALTGEIYPGRPLKPEERTKALEAMRAKAEHVDKLRERQAHYAPPAAPVTAPGLPAAMQEAIANREKELGATPDGQAQHRS
;
A
#
# COMPACT_ATOMS: atom_id res chain seq x y z
N MET A 1 16.07 -13.30 21.43
CA MET A 1 16.21 -12.05 22.20
C MET A 1 15.08 -11.12 21.80
N PRO A 2 14.28 -10.56 22.73
CA PRO A 2 13.31 -9.54 22.39
C PRO A 2 14.01 -8.34 21.74
N SER A 3 13.34 -7.65 20.80
CA SER A 3 13.85 -6.36 20.32
C SER A 3 13.95 -5.38 21.50
N ASP A 4 14.86 -4.41 21.42
CA ASP A 4 15.01 -3.39 22.46
C ASP A 4 13.68 -2.67 22.75
N ALA A 5 12.86 -2.41 21.73
CA ALA A 5 11.52 -1.84 21.89
C ALA A 5 10.57 -2.74 22.71
N ALA A 6 10.57 -4.06 22.47
CA ALA A 6 9.74 -4.98 23.25
C ALA A 6 10.20 -5.05 24.72
N ARG A 7 11.52 -4.95 24.97
CA ARG A 7 12.06 -4.84 26.33
C ARG A 7 11.62 -3.54 27.00
N LEU A 8 11.70 -2.41 26.28
CA LEU A 8 11.29 -1.09 26.78
C LEU A 8 9.80 -1.08 27.16
N GLU A 9 8.93 -1.65 26.33
CA GLU A 9 7.50 -1.78 26.68
C GLU A 9 7.30 -2.67 27.92
N ALA A 10 8.01 -3.80 28.02
CA ALA A 10 7.86 -4.73 29.14
C ALA A 10 8.23 -4.12 30.50
N ILE A 11 9.14 -3.14 30.52
CA ILE A 11 9.52 -2.41 31.75
C ILE A 11 8.69 -1.13 31.95
N GLY A 12 7.70 -0.86 31.10
CA GLY A 12 6.86 0.33 31.18
C GLY A 12 7.56 1.63 30.78
N ALA A 13 8.61 1.56 29.96
CA ALA A 13 9.25 2.77 29.44
C ALA A 13 8.27 3.54 28.53
N THR A 14 8.27 4.86 28.64
CA THR A 14 7.39 5.73 27.85
C THR A 14 8.07 6.30 26.61
N GLU A 15 9.39 6.14 26.52
CA GLU A 15 10.26 6.83 25.57
C GLU A 15 11.32 5.87 25.02
N ALA A 16 11.78 6.16 23.80
CA ALA A 16 12.87 5.48 23.13
C ALA A 16 13.96 6.48 22.76
N GLU A 17 15.23 6.08 22.89
CA GLU A 17 16.37 6.86 22.45
C GLU A 17 16.70 6.57 20.97
N VAL A 18 16.93 7.63 20.21
CA VAL A 18 17.36 7.61 18.82
C VAL A 18 18.69 8.34 18.73
N ALA A 19 19.70 7.71 18.13
CA ALA A 19 20.98 8.36 17.87
C ALA A 19 21.02 8.90 16.44
N PHE A 20 21.27 10.20 16.28
CA PHE A 20 21.38 10.86 14.97
C PHE A 20 22.29 12.08 15.03
N GLY A 21 23.14 12.28 14.02
CA GLY A 21 24.03 13.44 13.97
C GLY A 21 24.93 13.62 15.21
N GLY A 22 25.33 12.52 15.87
CA GLY A 22 26.10 12.55 17.11
C GLY A 22 25.32 12.94 18.36
N ARG A 23 23.98 13.07 18.27
CA ARG A 23 23.09 13.40 19.38
C ARG A 23 22.16 12.26 19.72
N LYS A 24 21.67 12.29 20.95
CA LYS A 24 20.57 11.46 21.43
C LYS A 24 19.28 12.29 21.38
N ILE A 25 18.29 11.79 20.68
CA ILE A 25 16.94 12.32 20.61
C ILE A 25 16.02 11.34 21.30
N VAL A 26 15.05 11.85 22.03
CA VAL A 26 14.06 11.04 22.74
C VAL A 26 12.71 11.18 22.04
N VAL A 27 12.05 10.06 21.76
CA VAL A 27 10.72 10.03 21.15
C VAL A 27 9.76 9.16 21.96
N PRO A 28 8.44 9.41 21.90
CA PRO A 28 7.47 8.52 22.54
C PRO A 28 7.61 7.09 22.03
N LEU A 29 7.69 6.12 22.94
CA LEU A 29 7.77 4.69 22.59
C LEU A 29 6.44 4.18 22.00
N ALA A 30 5.33 4.57 22.64
CA ALA A 30 3.99 4.20 22.22
C ALA A 30 3.59 4.96 20.94
N LEU A 31 3.28 4.24 19.87
CA LEU A 31 2.82 4.83 18.61
C LEU A 31 1.49 5.57 18.74
N GLU A 32 0.69 5.23 19.76
CA GLU A 32 -0.55 5.92 20.10
C GLU A 32 -0.31 7.40 20.48
N ARG A 33 0.93 7.76 20.84
CA ARG A 33 1.36 9.13 21.15
C ARG A 33 2.01 9.84 19.96
N TRP A 34 2.18 9.16 18.83
CA TRP A 34 2.73 9.76 17.63
C TRP A 34 1.66 10.61 16.92
N PRO A 35 2.07 11.57 16.07
CA PRO A 35 1.13 12.37 15.28
C PRO A 35 0.56 11.55 14.12
N LEU A 36 -0.20 10.49 14.42
CA LEU A 36 -0.70 9.52 13.45
C LEU A 36 -1.56 10.18 12.36
N GLN A 37 -2.27 11.27 12.67
CA GLN A 37 -3.05 11.99 11.67
C GLN A 37 -2.17 12.70 10.62
N LEU A 38 -1.07 13.33 11.05
CA LEU A 38 -0.11 13.93 10.11
C LEU A 38 0.55 12.85 9.25
N ILE A 39 0.79 11.68 9.83
CA ILE A 39 1.30 10.51 9.12
C ILE A 39 0.27 10.01 8.10
N ARG A 40 -1.03 9.94 8.44
CA ARG A 40 -2.07 9.58 7.46
C ARG A 40 -2.16 10.56 6.29
N GLU A 41 -2.04 11.85 6.58
CA GLU A 41 -2.13 12.94 5.59
C GLU A 41 -0.83 13.15 4.79
N ALA A 42 0.17 12.28 4.96
CA ALA A 42 1.49 12.40 4.34
C ALA A 42 2.23 13.72 4.63
N ARG A 43 1.93 14.37 5.77
CA ARG A 43 2.59 15.58 6.26
C ARG A 43 3.84 15.20 7.07
N TRP A 44 4.78 14.54 6.40
CA TRP A 44 5.87 13.81 7.04
C TRP A 44 6.84 14.68 7.83
N VAL A 45 7.25 15.81 7.27
CA VAL A 45 8.20 16.74 7.93
C VAL A 45 7.58 17.27 9.21
N GLU A 46 6.32 17.71 9.16
CA GLU A 46 5.60 18.21 10.32
C GLU A 46 5.41 17.13 11.40
N ALA A 47 5.17 15.88 10.98
CA ALA A 47 5.12 14.75 11.90
C ALA A 47 6.47 14.53 12.62
N VAL A 48 7.59 14.66 11.91
CA VAL A 48 8.93 14.59 12.54
C VAL A 48 9.14 15.76 13.50
N ASP A 49 8.76 16.98 13.12
CA ASP A 49 8.89 18.16 14.00
C ASP A 49 8.11 18.01 15.31
N VAL A 50 6.88 17.49 15.23
CA VAL A 50 6.07 17.20 16.42
C VAL A 50 6.74 16.14 17.30
N LEU A 51 7.31 15.09 16.71
CA LEU A 51 8.03 14.04 17.45
C LEU A 51 9.34 14.53 18.06
N LEU A 52 10.04 15.46 17.40
CA LEU A 52 11.23 16.11 17.95
C LEU A 52 10.88 16.99 19.15
N ALA A 53 9.68 17.56 19.20
CA ALA A 53 9.21 18.40 20.31
C ALA A 53 10.22 19.52 20.68
N GLY A 54 10.82 20.16 19.66
CA GLY A 54 11.83 21.21 19.83
C GLY A 54 13.27 20.71 20.00
N GLN A 55 13.51 19.39 20.04
CA GLN A 55 14.86 18.82 19.97
C GLN A 55 15.48 19.10 18.61
N SER A 56 16.73 19.54 18.59
CA SER A 56 17.44 19.81 17.35
C SER A 56 18.01 18.52 16.75
N ILE A 57 17.76 18.33 15.45
CA ILE A 57 18.28 17.23 14.61
C ILE A 57 19.82 17.17 14.55
N GLY A 58 20.53 18.21 15.01
CA GLY A 58 22.00 18.22 15.09
C GLY A 58 22.71 18.50 13.76
N ILE A 59 21.96 18.72 12.70
CA ILE A 59 22.46 19.11 11.37
C ILE A 59 22.10 20.58 11.13
N PRO A 60 23.06 21.44 10.75
CA PRO A 60 22.77 22.79 10.26
C PRO A 60 22.02 22.70 8.93
N ASP A 61 20.91 23.43 8.80
CA ASP A 61 20.07 23.48 7.58
C ASP A 61 19.65 22.09 7.04
N PRO A 62 18.86 21.32 7.82
CA PRO A 62 18.48 19.96 7.46
C PRO A 62 17.67 19.92 6.16
N VAL A 63 18.02 18.99 5.27
CA VAL A 63 17.29 18.74 4.03
C VAL A 63 16.27 17.62 4.20
N ILE A 64 15.40 17.43 3.20
CA ILE A 64 14.31 16.44 3.26
C ILE A 64 14.80 15.02 3.57
N ASP A 65 15.98 14.63 3.08
CA ASP A 65 16.56 13.32 3.32
C ASP A 65 17.02 13.14 4.79
N ASP A 66 17.39 14.22 5.49
CA ASP A 66 17.73 14.16 6.92
C ASP A 66 16.48 13.86 7.75
N TYR A 67 15.36 14.53 7.44
CA TYR A 67 14.06 14.25 8.07
C TYR A 67 13.60 12.82 7.77
N ARG A 68 13.80 12.35 6.54
CA ARG A 68 13.44 10.97 6.16
C ARG A 68 14.26 9.96 6.95
N ASN A 69 15.58 10.13 6.98
CA ASN A 69 16.48 9.27 7.75
C ASN A 69 16.15 9.31 9.25
N MET A 70 15.84 10.48 9.80
CA MET A 70 15.37 10.63 11.16
C MET A 70 14.09 9.81 11.41
N SER A 71 13.09 9.96 10.54
CA SER A 71 11.82 9.24 10.67
C SER A 71 11.99 7.72 10.69
N GLU A 72 12.92 7.18 9.87
CA GLU A 72 13.23 5.75 9.84
C GLU A 72 13.93 5.29 11.12
N LEU A 73 14.85 6.10 11.65
CA LEU A 73 15.53 5.80 12.90
C LEU A 73 14.59 5.84 14.11
N MET A 74 13.66 6.80 14.14
CA MET A 74 12.57 6.84 15.12
C MET A 74 11.71 5.57 15.05
N ALA A 75 11.26 5.19 13.86
CA ALA A 75 10.45 3.98 13.65
C ALA A 75 11.21 2.71 14.08
N ARG A 76 12.50 2.63 13.77
CA ARG A 76 13.35 1.51 14.18
C ARG A 76 13.52 1.45 15.70
N ALA A 77 13.72 2.58 16.37
CA ALA A 77 13.90 2.64 17.82
C ALA A 77 12.66 2.15 18.58
N VAL A 78 11.46 2.42 18.05
CA VAL A 78 10.20 1.93 18.63
C VAL A 78 9.76 0.56 18.09
N GLY A 79 10.59 -0.10 17.28
CA GLY A 79 10.37 -1.49 16.86
C GLY A 79 9.43 -1.68 15.67
N VAL A 80 9.15 -0.62 14.92
CA VAL A 80 8.35 -0.65 13.67
C VAL A 80 9.15 -0.21 12.45
N GLY A 81 10.48 -0.33 12.51
CA GLY A 81 11.36 -0.08 11.38
C GLY A 81 11.07 -1.00 10.19
N ARG A 82 11.58 -0.61 9.02
CA ARG A 82 11.41 -1.36 7.78
C ARG A 82 11.92 -2.80 7.91
N LEU A 83 11.20 -3.73 7.28
CA LEU A 83 11.66 -5.10 7.14
C LEU A 83 12.85 -5.20 6.18
N PRO A 84 13.84 -6.05 6.43
CA PRO A 84 15.01 -6.19 5.56
C PRO A 84 14.65 -6.66 4.14
N GLU A 85 13.56 -7.41 3.99
CA GLU A 85 13.02 -7.85 2.70
C GLU A 85 12.30 -6.76 1.90
N THR A 86 11.94 -5.63 2.51
CA THR A 86 11.27 -4.53 1.80
C THR A 86 12.31 -3.68 1.06
N PRO A 87 12.21 -3.51 -0.27
CA PRO A 87 13.13 -2.67 -1.03
C PRO A 87 13.13 -1.23 -0.50
N ALA A 88 14.28 -0.57 -0.53
CA ALA A 88 14.34 0.85 -0.23
C ALA A 88 13.63 1.65 -1.33
N ALA A 89 12.54 2.33 -0.98
CA ALA A 89 11.88 3.29 -1.85
C ALA A 89 12.27 4.73 -1.43
N PRO A 90 12.47 5.65 -2.39
CA PRO A 90 12.84 7.03 -2.09
C PRO A 90 11.76 7.74 -1.26
N ASP A 91 10.49 7.38 -1.42
CA ASP A 91 9.37 8.06 -0.76
C ASP A 91 8.95 7.41 0.58
N GLN A 92 9.79 6.54 1.14
CA GLN A 92 9.46 5.81 2.36
C GLN A 92 9.81 6.62 3.62
N TRP A 93 8.83 6.77 4.51
CA TRP A 93 8.93 7.48 5.78
C TRP A 93 8.39 6.62 6.92
N PHE A 94 8.90 6.82 8.13
CA PHE A 94 8.38 6.19 9.35
C PHE A 94 8.29 4.64 9.32
N GLY A 95 9.18 3.97 8.57
CA GLY A 95 9.22 2.51 8.51
C GLY A 95 7.88 1.86 8.13
N GLY A 96 7.40 0.98 8.99
CA GLY A 96 6.13 0.25 8.82
C GLY A 96 4.88 1.01 9.26
N VAL A 97 5.01 2.21 9.87
CA VAL A 97 3.86 2.93 10.42
C VAL A 97 2.83 3.30 9.32
N PRO A 98 3.19 3.87 8.17
CA PRO A 98 2.20 4.20 7.14
C PRO A 98 1.45 2.95 6.64
N THR A 99 2.16 1.83 6.50
CA THR A 99 1.54 0.55 6.13
C THR A 99 0.58 0.07 7.21
N LEU A 100 0.97 0.10 8.48
CA LEU A 100 0.09 -0.27 9.59
C LEU A 100 -1.18 0.58 9.60
N LEU A 101 -1.04 1.91 9.45
CA LEU A 101 -2.20 2.81 9.42
C LEU A 101 -3.12 2.51 8.24
N ARG A 102 -2.56 2.30 7.05
CA ARG A 102 -3.33 1.90 5.87
C ARG A 102 -4.12 0.62 6.10
N LEU A 103 -3.49 -0.40 6.71
CA LEU A 103 -4.15 -1.67 7.05
C LEU A 103 -5.29 -1.46 8.04
N LEU A 104 -5.07 -0.65 9.08
CA LEU A 104 -6.10 -0.35 10.07
C LEU A 104 -7.23 0.52 9.51
N ASP A 105 -6.96 1.38 8.54
CA ASP A 105 -7.98 2.27 7.98
C ASP A 105 -8.86 1.56 6.92
N HIS A 106 -8.34 0.53 6.22
CA HIS A 106 -9.05 -0.15 5.12
C HIS A 106 -9.43 -1.60 5.41
N TYR A 107 -8.72 -2.27 6.31
CA TYR A 107 -8.80 -3.72 6.52
C TYR A 107 -8.81 -4.07 8.01
N GLU A 108 -9.41 -3.22 8.86
CA GLU A 108 -9.41 -3.41 10.32
C GLU A 108 -10.01 -4.75 10.74
N GLU A 109 -11.11 -5.16 10.10
CA GLU A 109 -11.79 -6.43 10.38
C GLU A 109 -10.92 -7.64 10.00
N ASP A 110 -10.18 -7.55 8.89
CA ASP A 110 -9.24 -8.58 8.47
C ASP A 110 -8.02 -8.65 9.40
N VAL A 111 -7.56 -7.49 9.89
CA VAL A 111 -6.54 -7.41 10.93
C VAL A 111 -7.01 -8.12 12.20
N GLU A 112 -8.22 -7.85 12.66
CA GLU A 112 -8.81 -8.54 13.80
C GLU A 112 -8.89 -10.05 13.58
N LEU A 113 -9.33 -10.49 12.40
CA LEU A 113 -9.42 -11.90 12.06
C LEU A 113 -8.05 -12.60 12.09
N ASP A 114 -7.00 -11.98 11.54
CA ASP A 114 -5.66 -12.54 11.56
C ASP A 114 -5.01 -12.50 12.95
N LEU A 115 -5.30 -11.49 13.77
CA LEU A 115 -4.87 -11.46 15.18
C LEU A 115 -5.50 -12.59 16.00
N ARG A 116 -6.79 -12.87 15.78
CA ARG A 116 -7.48 -14.00 16.43
C ARG A 116 -6.82 -15.34 16.10
N ARG A 117 -6.29 -15.53 14.89
CA ARG A 117 -5.58 -16.75 14.48
C ARG A 117 -4.30 -17.01 15.29
N VAL A 118 -3.70 -15.95 15.85
CA VAL A 118 -2.53 -16.04 16.74
C VAL A 118 -2.90 -15.84 18.22
N ASN A 119 -4.19 -16.01 18.57
CA ASN A 119 -4.73 -15.86 19.93
C ASN A 119 -4.51 -14.46 20.54
N VAL A 120 -4.58 -13.40 19.73
CA VAL A 120 -4.56 -12.02 20.19
C VAL A 120 -5.97 -11.43 20.08
N ASP A 121 -6.51 -10.91 21.19
CA ASP A 121 -7.79 -10.19 21.22
C ASP A 121 -7.55 -8.76 20.74
N TYR A 122 -8.16 -8.37 19.62
CA TYR A 122 -8.00 -7.02 19.09
C TYR A 122 -8.61 -5.95 20.00
N LEU A 123 -9.64 -6.30 20.80
CA LEU A 123 -10.26 -5.37 21.75
C LEU A 123 -9.29 -4.88 22.83
N ASP A 124 -8.22 -5.64 23.09
CA ASP A 124 -7.15 -5.24 24.01
C ASP A 124 -6.45 -3.95 23.57
N ARG A 125 -6.53 -3.57 22.30
CA ARG A 125 -6.04 -2.27 21.80
C ARG A 125 -6.77 -1.12 22.48
N PHE A 126 -8.09 -1.24 22.62
CA PHE A 126 -8.93 -0.20 23.24
C PHE A 126 -8.90 -0.26 24.77
N ARG A 127 -8.52 -1.41 25.35
CA ARG A 127 -8.25 -1.55 26.79
C ARG A 127 -6.85 -1.05 27.18
N GLY A 128 -5.98 -0.79 26.22
CA GLY A 128 -4.61 -0.30 26.42
C GLY A 128 -3.59 -1.41 26.73
N THR A 129 -3.94 -2.67 26.54
CA THR A 129 -3.06 -3.83 26.78
C THR A 129 -2.37 -4.34 25.52
N LEU A 130 -2.89 -3.98 24.33
CA LEU A 130 -2.28 -4.28 23.03
C LEU A 130 -1.82 -2.99 22.34
N THR A 131 -0.51 -2.83 22.15
CA THR A 131 0.05 -1.64 21.46
C THR A 131 0.02 -1.80 19.94
N LEU A 132 -0.02 -0.69 19.21
CA LEU A 132 0.12 -0.66 17.75
C LEU A 132 1.42 -1.32 17.27
N ARG A 133 2.50 -1.23 18.06
CA ARG A 133 3.75 -1.96 17.76
C ARG A 133 3.55 -3.47 17.85
N GLN A 134 2.82 -3.96 18.85
CA GLN A 134 2.48 -5.38 18.96
C GLN A 134 1.61 -5.83 17.78
N VAL A 135 0.60 -5.04 17.41
CA VAL A 135 -0.21 -5.29 16.19
C VAL A 135 0.70 -5.40 14.96
N TRP A 136 1.60 -4.43 14.75
CA TRP A 136 2.58 -4.47 13.65
C TRP A 136 3.40 -5.76 13.65
N VAL A 137 3.89 -6.19 14.82
CA VAL A 137 4.69 -7.42 14.91
C VAL A 137 3.90 -8.65 14.44
N CYS A 138 2.60 -8.72 14.74
CA CYS A 138 1.74 -9.80 14.30
C CYS A 138 1.47 -9.76 12.79
N VAL A 139 1.22 -8.57 12.21
CA VAL A 139 0.74 -8.46 10.82
C VAL A 139 1.83 -8.22 9.78
N ARG A 140 3.02 -7.74 10.16
CA ARG A 140 4.08 -7.33 9.22
C ARG A 140 4.58 -8.43 8.28
N ARG A 141 4.39 -9.71 8.65
CA ARG A 141 4.75 -10.89 7.86
C ARG A 141 3.57 -11.82 7.72
N SER A 142 2.42 -11.23 7.42
CA SER A 142 1.18 -11.98 7.19
C SER A 142 1.38 -13.02 6.08
N GLN A 143 0.82 -14.21 6.28
CA GLN A 143 0.94 -15.30 5.32
C GLN A 143 0.14 -14.97 4.04
N PRO A 144 0.50 -15.52 2.87
CA PRO A 144 -0.27 -15.31 1.63
C PRO A 144 -1.76 -15.67 1.71
N THR A 145 -2.11 -16.56 2.64
CA THR A 145 -3.48 -17.03 2.93
C THR A 145 -4.18 -16.26 4.05
N SER A 146 -3.51 -15.25 4.61
CA SER A 146 -4.05 -14.40 5.66
C SER A 146 -5.24 -13.57 5.14
N ALA A 147 -6.16 -13.20 6.03
CA ALA A 147 -7.31 -12.38 5.64
C ALA A 147 -6.84 -11.04 5.07
N ILE A 148 -5.86 -10.40 5.72
CA ILE A 148 -5.25 -9.16 5.27
C ILE A 148 -4.63 -9.33 3.88
N ALA A 149 -3.85 -10.39 3.64
CA ALA A 149 -3.17 -10.57 2.35
C ALA A 149 -4.14 -10.82 1.20
N LEU A 150 -5.26 -11.52 1.47
CA LEU A 150 -6.31 -11.71 0.49
C LEU A 150 -7.07 -10.39 0.24
N ALA A 151 -7.45 -9.67 1.29
CA ALA A 151 -8.16 -8.40 1.18
C ALA A 151 -7.33 -7.34 0.43
N ASP A 152 -6.03 -7.23 0.75
CA ASP A 152 -5.10 -6.30 0.09
C ASP A 152 -4.81 -6.66 -1.37
N ASN A 153 -5.17 -7.87 -1.80
CA ASN A 153 -5.03 -8.36 -3.17
C ASN A 153 -6.38 -8.54 -3.87
N ASP A 154 -7.37 -7.69 -3.55
CA ASP A 154 -8.73 -7.70 -4.15
C ASP A 154 -9.47 -9.04 -3.99
N GLY A 155 -9.24 -9.74 -2.87
CA GLY A 155 -9.79 -11.07 -2.60
C GLY A 155 -9.11 -12.18 -3.42
N ARG A 156 -8.05 -11.88 -4.16
CA ARG A 156 -7.35 -12.85 -5.01
C ARG A 156 -6.23 -13.53 -4.24
N HIS A 157 -5.92 -14.75 -4.68
CA HIS A 157 -4.76 -15.48 -4.20
C HIS A 157 -3.46 -14.70 -4.44
N VAL A 158 -2.69 -14.48 -3.38
CA VAL A 158 -1.36 -13.86 -3.46
C VAL A 158 -0.39 -14.88 -4.03
N TRP A 159 0.20 -14.56 -5.18
CA TRP A 159 1.09 -15.48 -5.87
C TRP A 159 2.36 -15.75 -5.06
N THR A 160 2.58 -17.03 -4.81
CA THR A 160 3.76 -17.58 -4.19
C THR A 160 4.74 -18.08 -5.26
N GLU A 161 5.98 -18.38 -4.86
CA GLU A 161 6.98 -18.94 -5.77
C GLU A 161 6.49 -20.21 -6.52
N PRO A 162 5.82 -21.18 -5.86
CA PRO A 162 5.16 -22.29 -6.57
C PRO A 162 4.20 -21.87 -7.68
N ASP A 163 3.42 -20.80 -7.49
CA ASP A 163 2.47 -20.31 -8.51
C ASP A 163 3.22 -19.79 -9.75
N TYR A 164 4.32 -19.06 -9.53
CA TYR A 164 5.18 -18.60 -10.62
C TYR A 164 5.85 -19.75 -11.36
N ILE A 165 6.30 -20.79 -10.64
CA ILE A 165 6.89 -21.98 -11.24
C ILE A 165 5.83 -22.72 -12.07
N ALA A 166 4.64 -22.94 -11.53
CA ALA A 166 3.54 -23.61 -12.23
C ALA A 166 3.14 -22.85 -13.51
N ALA A 167 3.04 -21.52 -13.44
CA ALA A 167 2.78 -20.68 -14.60
C ALA A 167 3.88 -20.75 -15.66
N SER A 168 5.14 -20.85 -15.23
CA SER A 168 6.29 -21.01 -16.13
C SER A 168 6.28 -22.36 -16.82
N VAL A 169 5.92 -23.43 -16.10
CA VAL A 169 5.73 -24.78 -16.67
C VAL A 169 4.58 -24.79 -17.67
N TYR A 170 3.45 -24.17 -17.34
CA TYR A 170 2.32 -24.01 -18.27
C TYR A 170 2.78 -23.34 -19.57
N GLN A 171 3.52 -22.24 -19.46
CA GLN A 171 4.04 -21.53 -20.63
C GLN A 171 5.02 -22.37 -21.44
N ALA A 172 5.89 -23.14 -20.80
CA ALA A 172 6.82 -24.03 -21.49
C ALA A 172 6.10 -25.15 -22.26
N LEU A 173 4.97 -25.65 -21.72
CA LEU A 173 4.20 -26.74 -22.33
C LEU A 173 3.25 -26.27 -23.43
N THR A 174 2.63 -25.11 -23.28
CA THR A 174 1.57 -24.61 -24.19
C THR A 174 2.07 -23.56 -25.18
N GLY A 175 3.21 -22.91 -24.88
CA GLY A 175 3.68 -21.72 -25.58
C GLY A 175 2.92 -20.44 -25.18
N GLU A 176 1.89 -20.52 -24.34
CA GLU A 176 1.04 -19.40 -23.94
C GLU A 176 1.33 -18.94 -22.51
N ILE A 177 1.23 -17.63 -22.24
CA ILE A 177 1.36 -17.12 -20.87
C ILE A 177 0.13 -17.56 -20.07
N TYR A 178 0.34 -18.07 -18.85
CA TYR A 178 -0.77 -18.46 -17.97
C TYR A 178 -1.73 -17.27 -17.75
N PRO A 179 -3.03 -17.40 -18.07
CA PRO A 179 -3.98 -16.28 -18.06
C PRO A 179 -4.12 -15.58 -16.69
N GLY A 180 -3.94 -16.32 -15.59
CA GLY A 180 -4.06 -15.79 -14.23
C GLY A 180 -2.78 -15.15 -13.68
N ARG A 181 -1.70 -15.06 -14.47
CA ARG A 181 -0.41 -14.54 -14.00
C ARG A 181 -0.47 -13.04 -13.74
N PRO A 182 -0.10 -12.56 -12.53
CA PRO A 182 0.07 -11.16 -12.24
C PRO A 182 1.09 -10.55 -13.21
N LEU A 183 0.66 -9.51 -13.91
CA LEU A 183 1.55 -8.72 -14.76
C LEU A 183 2.53 -7.96 -13.87
N LYS A 184 3.82 -7.98 -14.22
CA LYS A 184 4.83 -7.11 -13.59
C LYS A 184 4.45 -5.64 -13.80
N PRO A 185 4.91 -4.70 -12.96
CA PRO A 185 4.60 -3.27 -13.12
C PRO A 185 4.89 -2.74 -14.54
N GLU A 186 6.03 -3.11 -15.13
CA GLU A 186 6.40 -2.75 -16.50
C GLU A 186 5.54 -3.43 -17.58
N GLU A 187 5.00 -4.60 -17.29
CA GLU A 187 4.09 -5.33 -18.17
C GLU A 187 2.66 -4.75 -18.05
N ARG A 188 2.28 -4.26 -16.86
CA ARG A 188 1.01 -3.55 -16.62
C ARG A 188 0.95 -2.24 -17.39
N THR A 189 2.01 -1.42 -17.34
CA THR A 189 2.04 -0.15 -18.09
C THR A 189 1.94 -0.40 -19.59
N LYS A 190 2.70 -1.36 -20.13
CA LYS A 190 2.61 -1.77 -21.54
C LYS A 190 1.24 -2.35 -21.90
N ALA A 191 0.60 -3.10 -21.01
CA ALA A 191 -0.74 -3.63 -21.24
C ALA A 191 -1.80 -2.52 -21.28
N LEU A 192 -1.69 -1.53 -20.40
CA LEU A 192 -2.56 -0.34 -20.40
C LEU A 192 -2.36 0.50 -21.67
N GLU A 193 -1.12 0.73 -22.09
CA GLU A 193 -0.81 1.42 -23.34
C GLU A 193 -1.34 0.66 -24.57
N ALA A 194 -1.16 -0.67 -24.60
CA ALA A 194 -1.68 -1.50 -25.68
C ALA A 194 -3.21 -1.53 -25.71
N MET A 195 -3.87 -1.48 -24.55
CA MET A 195 -5.33 -1.37 -24.47
C MET A 195 -5.82 -0.01 -24.99
N ARG A 196 -5.18 1.09 -24.58
CA ARG A 196 -5.49 2.44 -25.11
C ARG A 196 -5.30 2.51 -26.62
N ALA A 197 -4.20 1.98 -27.13
CA ALA A 197 -3.94 1.91 -28.56
C ALA A 197 -4.97 1.06 -29.32
N LYS A 198 -5.44 -0.06 -28.72
CA LYS A 198 -6.53 -0.87 -29.29
C LYS A 198 -7.86 -0.13 -29.28
N ALA A 199 -8.19 0.59 -28.21
CA ALA A 199 -9.40 1.42 -28.15
C ALA A 199 -9.39 2.50 -29.23
N GLU A 200 -8.28 3.24 -29.36
CA GLU A 200 -8.10 4.24 -30.42
C GLU A 200 -8.14 3.63 -31.83
N HIS A 201 -7.63 2.42 -32.01
CA HIS A 201 -7.68 1.71 -33.29
C HIS A 201 -9.11 1.30 -33.66
N VAL A 202 -9.89 0.82 -32.69
CA VAL A 202 -11.30 0.48 -32.87
C VAL A 202 -12.13 1.72 -33.17
N ASP A 203 -11.85 2.85 -32.50
CA ASP A 203 -12.52 4.14 -32.77
C ASP A 203 -12.20 4.65 -34.18
N LYS A 204 -10.93 4.59 -34.61
CA LYS A 204 -10.53 4.95 -35.99
C LYS A 204 -11.16 4.04 -37.05
N LEU A 205 -11.28 2.74 -36.77
CA LEU A 205 -11.97 1.80 -37.67
C LEU A 205 -13.46 2.14 -37.78
N ARG A 206 -14.09 2.56 -36.67
CA ARG A 206 -15.49 2.98 -36.63
C ARG A 206 -15.72 4.30 -37.37
N GLU A 207 -14.84 5.29 -37.18
CA GLU A 207 -14.86 6.55 -37.95
C GLU A 207 -14.71 6.29 -39.44
N ARG A 208 -13.77 5.41 -39.82
CA ARG A 208 -13.58 5.00 -41.22
C ARG A 208 -14.82 4.29 -41.76
N GLN A 209 -15.43 3.38 -41.02
CA GLN A 209 -16.69 2.73 -41.41
C GLN A 209 -17.84 3.73 -41.53
N ALA A 210 -17.93 4.72 -40.65
CA ALA A 210 -18.95 5.78 -40.71
C ALA A 210 -18.75 6.68 -41.94
N HIS A 211 -17.51 6.91 -42.37
CA HIS A 211 -17.18 7.69 -43.57
C HIS A 211 -17.55 6.98 -44.88
N TYR A 212 -17.51 5.64 -44.91
CA TYR A 212 -17.86 4.82 -46.08
C TYR A 212 -19.31 4.30 -46.07
N ALA A 213 -20.11 4.63 -45.04
CA ALA A 213 -21.50 4.22 -44.97
C ALA A 213 -22.37 5.06 -45.93
N PRO A 214 -23.10 4.46 -46.90
CA PRO A 214 -24.03 5.20 -47.75
C PRO A 214 -25.20 5.75 -46.92
N PRO A 215 -25.86 6.85 -47.35
CA PRO A 215 -26.96 7.44 -46.60
C PRO A 215 -28.20 6.55 -46.71
N ALA A 216 -28.44 5.70 -45.71
CA ALA A 216 -29.71 4.96 -45.58
C ALA A 216 -30.13 4.78 -44.12
N ALA A 217 -31.26 5.42 -43.80
CA ALA A 217 -32.27 5.23 -42.75
C ALA A 217 -31.85 5.01 -41.27
N PRO A 218 -32.52 5.69 -40.31
CA PRO A 218 -32.24 5.56 -38.89
C PRO A 218 -32.71 4.19 -38.38
N VAL A 219 -31.78 3.33 -38.01
CA VAL A 219 -32.07 2.13 -37.24
C VAL A 219 -31.81 2.45 -35.77
N THR A 220 -32.88 2.70 -35.02
CA THR A 220 -32.89 2.74 -33.56
C THR A 220 -32.71 1.32 -33.03
N ALA A 221 -31.46 0.86 -32.95
CA ALA A 221 -31.09 -0.25 -32.08
C ALA A 221 -30.48 0.36 -30.80
N PRO A 222 -30.98 0.03 -29.59
CA PRO A 222 -30.38 0.49 -28.35
C PRO A 222 -28.96 -0.09 -28.29
N GLY A 223 -27.97 0.78 -28.47
CA GLY A 223 -26.64 0.36 -28.85
C GLY A 223 -25.90 -0.37 -27.73
N LEU A 224 -25.13 -1.36 -28.16
CA LEU A 224 -24.02 -2.01 -27.45
C LEU A 224 -22.93 -1.09 -26.81
N PRO A 225 -22.80 0.24 -27.02
CA PRO A 225 -21.77 1.04 -26.36
C PRO A 225 -21.85 1.03 -24.83
N ALA A 226 -23.05 1.00 -24.25
CA ALA A 226 -23.22 0.99 -22.79
C ALA A 226 -22.70 -0.31 -22.17
N ALA A 227 -23.05 -1.46 -22.75
CA ALA A 227 -22.60 -2.77 -22.27
C ALA A 227 -21.08 -2.96 -22.40
N MET A 228 -20.46 -2.38 -23.44
CA MET A 228 -19.02 -2.48 -23.64
C MET A 228 -18.24 -1.48 -22.76
N GLN A 229 -18.78 -0.29 -22.51
CA GLN A 229 -18.24 0.64 -21.51
C GLN A 229 -18.39 0.11 -20.09
N GLU A 230 -19.51 -0.56 -19.77
CA GLU A 230 -19.67 -1.27 -18.50
C GLU A 230 -18.70 -2.45 -18.37
N ALA A 231 -18.43 -3.18 -19.45
CA ALA A 231 -17.43 -4.25 -19.45
C ALA A 231 -16.01 -3.70 -19.22
N ILE A 232 -15.67 -2.56 -19.81
CA ILE A 232 -14.39 -1.88 -19.59
C ILE A 232 -14.29 -1.34 -18.16
N ALA A 233 -15.33 -0.66 -17.66
CA ALA A 233 -15.37 -0.13 -16.30
C ALA A 233 -15.31 -1.24 -15.24
N ASN A 234 -15.98 -2.38 -15.47
CA ASN A 234 -15.88 -3.55 -14.60
C ASN A 234 -14.49 -4.18 -14.67
N ARG A 235 -13.84 -4.21 -15.84
CA ARG A 235 -12.48 -4.71 -16.01
C ARG A 235 -11.45 -3.81 -15.33
N GLU A 236 -11.62 -2.49 -15.40
CA GLU A 236 -10.80 -1.50 -14.72
C GLU A 236 -10.92 -1.63 -13.20
N LYS A 237 -12.15 -1.85 -12.71
CA LYS A 237 -12.42 -2.16 -11.29
C LYS A 237 -11.83 -3.51 -10.87
N GLU A 238 -11.87 -4.54 -11.73
CA GLU A 238 -11.20 -5.83 -11.52
C GLU A 238 -9.66 -5.76 -11.58
N LEU A 239 -9.09 -4.74 -12.22
CA LEU A 239 -7.64 -4.57 -12.38
C LEU A 239 -7.06 -3.59 -11.34
N GLY A 240 -7.88 -3.10 -10.41
CA GLY A 240 -7.45 -2.19 -9.35
C GLY A 240 -7.08 -0.78 -9.86
N ALA A 241 -7.57 -0.37 -11.03
CA ALA A 241 -7.41 1.00 -11.49
C ALA A 241 -8.39 1.89 -10.73
N THR A 242 -7.96 2.49 -9.62
CA THR A 242 -8.64 3.67 -9.08
C THR A 242 -8.61 4.77 -10.13
N PRO A 243 -9.74 5.38 -10.50
CA PRO A 243 -9.76 6.54 -11.37
C PRO A 243 -9.26 7.74 -10.58
N ASP A 244 -7.98 8.07 -10.72
CA ASP A 244 -7.46 9.36 -10.26
C ASP A 244 -8.01 10.48 -11.14
N GLY A 245 -8.68 11.45 -10.51
CA GLY A 245 -8.93 12.74 -11.14
C GLY A 245 -10.32 13.36 -10.94
N GLN A 246 -10.92 13.31 -9.75
CA GLN A 246 -11.83 14.40 -9.34
C GLN A 246 -11.10 15.41 -8.48
N ALA A 247 -10.28 16.23 -9.14
CA ALA A 247 -10.07 17.59 -8.70
C ALA A 247 -11.38 18.36 -8.92
N GLN A 248 -12.29 18.34 -7.94
CA GLN A 248 -13.36 19.33 -7.87
C GLN A 248 -12.84 20.52 -7.07
N HIS A 249 -12.31 21.50 -7.80
CA HIS A 249 -12.39 22.90 -7.38
C HIS A 249 -13.85 23.25 -7.16
N ARG A 250 -14.26 23.56 -5.92
CA ARG A 250 -15.34 24.51 -5.62
C ARG A 250 -15.07 25.22 -4.30
N SER A 251 -14.76 26.51 -4.46
CA SER A 251 -14.95 27.66 -3.57
C SER A 251 -14.39 27.61 -2.15
#